data_AF-A0A430RF62-F1
#
_entry.id   AF-A0A430RF62-F1
#
_cell.length_a   1.000
_cell.length_b   1.000
_cell.length_c   1.000
_cell.angle_alpha   90.00
_cell.angle_beta   90.00
_cell.angle_gamma   90.00
#
_symmetry.space_group_name_H-M   'P 1'
#
loop_
_entity.id
_entity.type
_entity.pdbx_description
1 polymer ?
#
loop_
_entity_poly.entity_id
_entity_poly.type
_entity_poly.pdbx_seq_one_letter_code
_entity_poly.pdbx_strand_id
1 'polypeptide(L)'
;MTEDTWVLSVRKYLSELRRVQALAQGEAEPEAQLIPLVKGLLEETLGVRVVIEARPKGDTKVGKPDLGVKHQGLLVGFVELKAPGKGADPERYRGHDREQWERFRQLPNLVYTDGRDFALFREGQKVREVRLASEGDAEALRELFLDFLNWKPLVPRNPQELARFLAPLARFLREAVLEEVRENPKGELARLREEWHKNLLPEGDERVFADAYAQLITYGFLLAAALDSGEEPLYLERALELLEGRYGLLMEALFVANHPRLLAEIRPAYDLLRRALRAVDPSVFHVHGVDPWLYFYEDFLQAYDPDLRKDMGVYYTPVPVVRAMVRLVDEALKEGFGLAEGLAHEKVTVLDPAMGTGTFLLATLERALANVASLYGRGYRGQYAKEVASRLHGIELMVGPYAVAQLRLSQAIQGEGGSLPEEGLNLYLADTLEAPEAPPLEQVFFYERLAEERKRAAELKRDKPILVVLGNPPYDRVEGESEEERERKGGWVLKGPREPYPLMEDFLRPAREAGLGIHLKNLYNLYVYFWRFALWKVFEQDPERGGVLCFITPSSYLQGPAFAGMREHVRRVADRVY
;
A
#
# COMPACT_ATOMS: atom_id res chain seq x y z
N MET A 1 -33.18 -23.58 20.01
CA MET A 1 -33.77 -23.28 21.33
C MET A 1 -35.26 -23.03 21.15
N THR A 2 -36.08 -23.36 22.14
CA THR A 2 -37.50 -22.97 22.16
C THR A 2 -37.64 -21.47 22.47
N GLU A 3 -38.71 -20.84 22.00
CA GLU A 3 -39.03 -19.42 22.25
C GLU A 3 -38.99 -19.07 23.75
N ASP A 4 -39.45 -19.99 24.60
CA ASP A 4 -39.40 -19.88 26.07
C ASP A 4 -37.98 -19.74 26.64
N THR A 5 -36.97 -20.36 26.02
CA THR A 5 -35.59 -20.30 26.52
C THR A 5 -34.98 -18.92 26.29
N TRP A 6 -35.34 -18.29 25.16
CA TRP A 6 -34.83 -16.98 24.77
C TRP A 6 -35.35 -15.87 25.70
N VAL A 7 -36.66 -15.88 25.97
CA VAL A 7 -37.32 -14.93 26.88
C VAL A 7 -36.73 -15.04 28.30
N LEU A 8 -36.44 -16.25 28.78
CA LEU A 8 -35.81 -16.47 30.09
C LEU A 8 -34.41 -15.88 30.20
N SER A 9 -33.57 -16.04 29.17
CA SER A 9 -32.23 -15.43 29.13
C SER A 9 -32.28 -13.91 29.15
N VAL A 10 -33.21 -13.30 28.40
CA VAL A 10 -33.43 -11.85 28.39
C VAL A 10 -33.95 -11.37 29.75
N ARG A 11 -34.87 -12.10 30.40
CA ARG A 11 -35.35 -11.78 31.75
C ARG A 11 -34.19 -11.79 32.77
N LYS A 12 -33.33 -12.82 32.72
CA LYS A 12 -32.14 -12.94 33.57
C LYS A 12 -31.18 -11.76 33.32
N TYR A 13 -30.89 -11.45 32.05
CA TYR A 13 -30.06 -10.32 31.66
C TYR A 13 -30.58 -8.98 32.21
N LEU A 14 -31.88 -8.68 32.04
CA LEU A 14 -32.49 -7.45 32.54
C LEU A 14 -32.46 -7.35 34.08
N SER A 15 -32.54 -8.49 34.77
CA SER A 15 -32.39 -8.54 36.23
C SER A 15 -30.97 -8.16 36.66
N GLU A 16 -29.96 -8.77 36.05
CA GLU A 16 -28.55 -8.49 36.37
C GLU A 16 -28.12 -7.08 35.94
N LEU A 17 -28.60 -6.60 34.79
CA LEU A 17 -28.35 -5.23 34.33
C LEU A 17 -28.86 -4.19 35.32
N ARG A 18 -30.07 -4.38 35.90
CA ARG A 18 -30.59 -3.49 36.95
C ARG A 18 -29.70 -3.50 38.19
N ARG A 19 -29.14 -4.66 38.53
CA ARG A 19 -28.24 -4.84 39.68
C ARG A 19 -26.93 -4.09 39.46
N VAL A 20 -26.34 -4.23 38.28
CA VAL A 20 -25.11 -3.54 37.87
C VAL A 20 -25.33 -2.02 37.81
N GLN A 21 -26.43 -1.56 37.21
CA GLN A 21 -26.79 -0.13 37.18
C GLN A 21 -27.00 0.47 38.58
N ALA A 22 -27.48 -0.31 39.55
CA ALA A 22 -27.63 0.13 40.93
C ALA A 22 -26.30 0.18 41.72
N LEU A 23 -25.32 -0.65 41.34
CA LEU A 23 -24.00 -0.75 41.97
C LEU A 23 -22.97 0.23 41.38
N ALA A 24 -23.18 0.73 40.17
CA ALA A 24 -22.28 1.64 39.43
C ALA A 24 -22.14 3.05 40.04
N GLN A 25 -22.51 3.26 41.30
CA GLN A 25 -22.21 4.48 42.07
C GLN A 25 -20.79 4.48 42.70
N GLY A 26 -19.89 3.58 42.32
CA GLY A 26 -18.51 3.53 42.83
C GLY A 26 -17.46 3.07 41.80
N GLU A 27 -16.39 3.88 41.69
CA GLU A 27 -15.01 3.72 41.14
C GLU A 27 -14.68 2.84 39.90
N ALA A 28 -15.52 1.94 39.42
CA ALA A 28 -15.22 1.13 38.23
C ALA A 28 -15.76 1.77 36.93
N GLU A 29 -15.03 1.63 35.81
CA GLU A 29 -15.49 2.10 34.50
C GLU A 29 -16.87 1.49 34.15
N PRO A 30 -17.92 2.31 33.90
CA PRO A 30 -19.28 1.82 33.69
C PRO A 30 -19.45 0.82 32.53
N GLU A 31 -18.61 0.93 31.50
CA GLU A 31 -18.61 0.05 30.31
C GLU A 31 -18.07 -1.35 30.64
N ALA A 32 -17.04 -1.44 31.49
CA ALA A 32 -16.42 -2.71 31.87
C ALA A 32 -17.40 -3.66 32.58
N GLN A 33 -18.40 -3.11 33.25
CA GLN A 33 -19.43 -3.88 33.95
C GLN A 33 -20.45 -4.53 32.99
N LEU A 34 -20.58 -4.00 31.77
CA LEU A 34 -21.48 -4.54 30.74
C LEU A 34 -20.86 -5.71 29.97
N ILE A 35 -19.53 -5.79 29.88
CA ILE A 35 -18.78 -6.85 29.19
C ILE A 35 -19.30 -8.25 29.56
N PRO A 36 -19.31 -8.68 30.84
CA PRO A 36 -19.75 -10.03 31.19
C PRO A 36 -21.23 -10.26 30.90
N LEU A 37 -22.07 -9.22 31.00
CA LEU A 37 -23.51 -9.33 30.77
C LEU A 37 -23.83 -9.51 29.29
N VAL A 38 -23.29 -8.65 28.42
CA VAL A 38 -23.53 -8.71 26.97
C VAL A 38 -22.88 -9.96 26.38
N LYS A 39 -21.68 -10.33 26.84
CA LYS A 39 -21.04 -11.60 26.50
C LYS A 39 -21.93 -12.79 26.86
N GLY A 40 -22.36 -12.87 28.12
CA GLY A 40 -23.21 -13.96 28.60
C GLY A 40 -24.51 -14.04 27.82
N LEU A 41 -25.14 -12.89 27.53
CA LEU A 41 -26.33 -12.84 26.69
C LEU A 41 -26.06 -13.41 25.30
N LEU A 42 -25.03 -12.97 24.58
CA LEU A 42 -24.70 -13.48 23.25
C LEU A 42 -24.38 -14.99 23.26
N GLU A 43 -23.59 -15.47 24.21
CA GLU A 43 -23.19 -16.89 24.29
C GLU A 43 -24.35 -17.80 24.69
N GLU A 44 -25.09 -17.46 25.75
CA GLU A 44 -26.23 -18.25 26.25
C GLU A 44 -27.35 -18.30 25.20
N THR A 45 -27.54 -17.23 24.45
CA THR A 45 -28.69 -17.11 23.57
C THR A 45 -28.43 -17.51 22.11
N LEU A 46 -27.17 -17.49 21.65
CA LEU A 46 -26.87 -17.79 20.25
C LEU A 46 -25.92 -18.98 20.07
N GLY A 47 -25.36 -19.54 21.15
CA GLY A 47 -24.38 -20.63 21.07
C GLY A 47 -23.10 -20.23 20.34
N VAL A 48 -22.78 -18.93 20.31
CA VAL A 48 -21.58 -18.38 19.68
C VAL A 48 -20.44 -18.32 20.69
N ARG A 49 -19.21 -18.14 20.19
CA ARG A 49 -18.06 -17.86 21.05
C ARG A 49 -17.77 -16.36 21.00
N VAL A 50 -17.92 -15.67 22.12
CA VAL A 50 -17.54 -14.26 22.22
C VAL A 50 -16.13 -14.17 22.78
N VAL A 51 -15.25 -13.49 22.03
CA VAL A 51 -13.91 -13.19 22.48
C VAL A 51 -13.94 -11.79 23.09
N ILE A 52 -13.50 -11.69 24.34
CA ILE A 52 -13.29 -10.39 24.97
C ILE A 52 -12.00 -9.84 24.40
N GLU A 53 -12.06 -8.68 23.76
CA GLU A 53 -10.87 -7.96 23.33
C GLU A 53 -10.37 -7.18 24.56
N ALA A 54 -9.41 -7.75 25.27
CA ALA A 54 -8.93 -7.13 26.51
C ALA A 54 -8.22 -5.80 26.20
N ARG A 55 -8.65 -4.70 26.82
CA ARG A 55 -7.85 -3.47 26.91
C ARG A 55 -6.70 -3.73 27.90
N PRO A 56 -5.43 -3.44 27.56
CA PRO A 56 -4.37 -3.38 28.56
C PRO A 56 -4.75 -2.39 29.66
N LYS A 57 -4.31 -2.63 30.91
CA LYS A 57 -4.51 -1.72 32.05
C LYS A 57 -3.58 -0.48 31.97
N GLY A 58 -3.60 0.22 30.83
CA GLY A 58 -2.92 1.48 30.59
C GLY A 58 -3.95 2.56 30.29
N ASP A 59 -3.65 3.80 30.66
CA ASP A 59 -4.55 4.96 30.60
C ASP A 59 -4.66 5.56 29.17
N THR A 60 -4.79 4.70 28.15
CA THR A 60 -4.70 5.13 26.74
C THR A 60 -5.99 4.93 25.94
N LYS A 61 -6.32 5.99 25.20
CA LYS A 61 -7.65 6.42 24.74
C LYS A 61 -7.93 6.12 23.26
N VAL A 62 -7.50 4.98 22.73
CA VAL A 62 -7.67 4.53 21.33
C VAL A 62 -7.49 3.00 21.34
N GLY A 63 -8.15 2.09 20.62
CA GLY A 63 -9.27 2.08 19.67
C GLY A 63 -9.63 0.65 19.20
N LYS A 64 -9.75 -0.34 20.11
CA LYS A 64 -10.32 -1.67 19.83
C LYS A 64 -11.79 -1.71 20.24
N PRO A 65 -12.71 -2.27 19.41
CA PRO A 65 -14.06 -2.53 19.88
C PRO A 65 -14.05 -3.49 21.07
N ASP A 66 -14.94 -3.30 22.04
CA ASP A 66 -14.89 -4.04 23.32
C ASP A 66 -15.01 -5.56 23.17
N LEU A 67 -15.79 -6.03 22.21
CA LEU A 67 -16.03 -7.46 22.00
C LEU A 67 -15.88 -7.84 20.52
N GLY A 68 -15.12 -8.91 20.26
CA GLY A 68 -15.06 -9.60 18.98
C GLY A 68 -15.95 -10.84 19.01
N VAL A 69 -16.93 -10.93 18.11
CA VAL A 69 -17.86 -12.08 18.09
C VAL A 69 -17.45 -13.08 17.03
N LYS A 70 -17.14 -14.32 17.44
CA LYS A 70 -16.78 -15.42 16.54
C LYS A 70 -17.89 -16.45 16.47
N HIS A 71 -18.30 -16.80 15.26
CA HIS A 71 -19.24 -17.89 15.00
C HIS A 71 -18.53 -18.95 14.16
N GLN A 72 -18.52 -20.20 14.63
CA GLN A 72 -17.78 -21.31 14.01
C GLN A 72 -16.29 -21.00 13.73
N GLY A 73 -15.66 -20.23 14.63
CA GLY A 73 -14.25 -19.83 14.51
C GLY A 73 -13.98 -18.61 13.63
N LEU A 74 -14.98 -18.11 12.88
CA LEU A 74 -14.84 -16.94 12.02
C LEU A 74 -15.31 -15.67 12.75
N LEU A 75 -14.52 -14.59 12.69
CA LEU A 75 -14.90 -13.27 13.22
C LEU A 75 -16.05 -12.70 12.40
N VAL A 76 -17.21 -12.50 13.02
CA VAL A 76 -18.44 -12.04 12.38
C VAL A 76 -18.59 -10.52 12.43
N GLY A 77 -18.11 -9.90 13.49
CA GLY A 77 -18.24 -8.47 13.71
C GLY A 77 -17.90 -8.12 15.14
N PHE A 78 -18.17 -6.87 15.47
CA PHE A 78 -17.79 -6.28 16.75
C PHE A 78 -19.00 -5.80 17.53
N VAL A 79 -18.87 -5.78 18.86
CA VAL A 79 -19.81 -5.09 19.74
C VAL A 79 -19.04 -4.06 20.55
N GLU A 80 -19.47 -2.81 20.46
CA GLU A 80 -18.96 -1.69 21.21
C GLU A 80 -19.94 -1.34 22.33
N LEU A 81 -19.42 -1.19 23.55
CA LEU A 81 -20.21 -0.89 24.73
C LEU A 81 -20.15 0.60 25.05
N LYS A 82 -21.27 1.11 25.56
CA LYS A 82 -21.37 2.47 26.07
C LYS A 82 -21.82 2.47 27.50
N ALA A 83 -21.42 3.50 28.23
CA ALA A 83 -21.91 3.71 29.58
C ALA A 83 -23.45 3.66 29.62
N PRO A 84 -24.06 2.94 30.58
CA PRO A 84 -25.51 2.83 30.69
C PRO A 84 -26.24 4.18 30.61
N GLY A 85 -27.25 4.28 29.75
CA GLY A 85 -28.03 5.50 29.55
C GLY A 85 -27.50 6.44 28.47
N LYS A 86 -26.32 6.18 27.89
CA LYS A 86 -25.84 6.91 26.70
C LYS A 86 -26.61 6.55 25.42
N GLY A 87 -27.25 5.37 25.40
CA GLY A 87 -27.92 4.83 24.23
C GLY A 87 -26.97 4.37 23.11
N ALA A 88 -27.56 3.82 22.05
CA ALA A 88 -26.86 3.27 20.89
C ALA A 88 -26.96 4.17 19.63
N ASP A 89 -27.22 5.47 19.81
CA ASP A 89 -27.42 6.45 18.74
C ASP A 89 -26.17 7.36 18.57
N PRO A 90 -25.37 7.16 17.51
CA PRO A 90 -24.14 7.91 17.29
C PRO A 90 -24.31 9.40 17.01
N GLU A 91 -25.51 9.88 16.68
CA GLU A 91 -25.78 11.30 16.48
C GLU A 91 -25.72 12.09 17.79
N ARG A 92 -25.91 11.40 18.93
CA ARG A 92 -25.86 11.97 20.28
C ARG A 92 -24.46 12.03 20.86
N TYR A 93 -23.51 11.29 20.29
CA TYR A 93 -22.14 11.22 20.79
C TYR A 93 -21.39 12.54 20.57
N ARG A 94 -20.52 12.88 21.53
CA ARG A 94 -19.69 14.08 21.56
C ARG A 94 -18.30 13.72 22.08
N GLY A 95 -17.29 14.53 21.72
CA GLY A 95 -15.90 14.30 22.12
C GLY A 95 -15.42 12.89 21.76
N HIS A 96 -14.82 12.20 22.72
CA HIS A 96 -14.23 10.86 22.56
C HIS A 96 -15.18 9.84 21.92
N ASP A 97 -16.45 9.77 22.33
CA ASP A 97 -17.39 8.80 21.77
C ASP A 97 -17.69 9.07 20.29
N ARG A 98 -17.66 10.34 19.88
CA ARG A 98 -17.84 10.71 18.47
C ARG A 98 -16.59 10.33 17.67
N GLU A 99 -15.41 10.62 18.18
CA GLU A 99 -14.13 10.22 17.57
C GLU A 99 -14.02 8.70 17.43
N GLN A 100 -14.51 7.94 18.42
CA GLN A 100 -14.57 6.48 18.34
C GLN A 100 -15.59 6.00 17.28
N TRP A 101 -16.77 6.61 17.22
CA TRP A 101 -17.73 6.30 16.17
C TRP A 101 -17.17 6.57 14.76
N GLU A 102 -16.50 7.70 14.53
CA GLU A 102 -15.91 8.01 13.22
C GLU A 102 -14.87 6.95 12.79
N ARG A 103 -14.18 6.34 13.75
CA ARG A 103 -13.26 5.22 13.49
C ARG A 103 -14.00 3.93 13.18
N PHE A 104 -14.98 3.55 14.00
CA PHE A 104 -15.62 2.23 13.91
C PHE A 104 -16.76 2.15 12.90
N ARG A 105 -17.37 3.27 12.51
CA ARG A 105 -18.52 3.28 11.59
C ARG A 105 -18.23 2.58 10.27
N GLN A 106 -16.97 2.52 9.85
CA GLN A 106 -16.58 1.90 8.58
C GLN A 106 -16.48 0.37 8.67
N LEU A 107 -16.60 -0.20 9.87
CA LEU A 107 -16.63 -1.65 10.06
C LEU A 107 -17.88 -2.23 9.39
N PRO A 108 -17.76 -3.40 8.76
CA PRO A 108 -18.81 -3.94 7.92
C PRO A 108 -19.97 -4.56 8.72
N ASN A 109 -19.76 -4.82 10.02
CA ASN A 109 -20.74 -5.42 10.91
C ASN A 109 -20.43 -5.10 12.38
N LEU A 110 -21.19 -4.17 12.96
CA LEU A 110 -20.90 -3.54 14.24
C LEU A 110 -22.17 -3.30 15.04
N VAL A 111 -22.20 -3.72 16.31
CA VAL A 111 -23.28 -3.40 17.24
C VAL A 111 -22.80 -2.37 18.24
N TYR A 112 -23.58 -1.32 18.45
CA TYR A 112 -23.40 -0.42 19.61
C TYR A 112 -24.48 -0.74 20.64
N THR A 113 -24.10 -0.75 21.92
CA THR A 113 -25.08 -0.90 22.99
C THR A 113 -24.66 -0.26 24.31
N ASP A 114 -25.62 0.30 25.04
CA ASP A 114 -25.46 0.72 26.43
C ASP A 114 -26.04 -0.30 27.44
N GLY A 115 -26.36 -1.50 26.95
CA GLY A 115 -27.03 -2.58 27.66
C GLY A 115 -28.56 -2.54 27.59
N ARG A 116 -29.19 -1.43 27.17
CA ARG A 116 -30.64 -1.39 26.92
C ARG A 116 -30.95 -1.11 25.47
N ASP A 117 -30.30 -0.13 24.89
CA ASP A 117 -30.42 0.18 23.48
C ASP A 117 -29.35 -0.63 22.73
N PHE A 118 -29.76 -1.33 21.67
CA PHE A 118 -28.89 -2.08 20.77
C PHE A 118 -29.13 -1.57 19.36
N ALA A 119 -28.07 -1.17 18.67
CA ALA A 119 -28.17 -0.76 17.28
C ALA A 119 -27.10 -1.48 16.44
N LEU A 120 -27.55 -2.13 15.37
CA LEU A 120 -26.72 -2.79 14.38
C LEU A 120 -26.40 -1.80 13.24
N PHE A 121 -25.11 -1.62 12.97
CA PHE A 121 -24.58 -0.80 11.91
C PHE A 121 -23.79 -1.64 10.91
N ARG A 122 -23.87 -1.25 9.63
CA ARG A 122 -23.03 -1.74 8.54
C ARG A 122 -22.59 -0.56 7.71
N GLU A 123 -21.28 -0.36 7.58
CA GLU A 123 -20.71 0.75 6.79
C GLU A 123 -21.30 2.13 7.18
N GLY A 124 -21.55 2.31 8.48
CA GLY A 124 -22.05 3.54 9.07
C GLY A 124 -23.56 3.73 8.95
N GLN A 125 -24.26 2.81 8.28
CA GLN A 125 -25.71 2.83 8.16
C GLN A 125 -26.35 1.99 9.25
N LYS A 126 -27.35 2.56 9.93
CA LYS A 126 -28.15 1.83 10.93
C LYS A 126 -29.09 0.86 10.22
N VAL A 127 -28.86 -0.44 10.43
CA VAL A 127 -29.65 -1.53 9.83
C VAL A 127 -30.85 -1.87 10.71
N ARG A 128 -30.64 -1.93 12.03
CA ARG A 128 -31.67 -2.28 13.00
C ARG A 128 -31.38 -1.64 14.34
N GLU A 129 -32.42 -1.34 15.10
CA GLU A 129 -32.34 -0.83 16.46
C GLU A 129 -33.41 -1.49 17.32
N VAL A 130 -33.04 -1.84 18.55
CA VAL A 130 -33.92 -2.46 19.54
C VAL A 130 -33.66 -1.80 20.89
N ARG A 131 -34.74 -1.38 21.55
CA ARG A 131 -34.70 -0.96 22.95
C ARG A 131 -35.28 -2.06 23.82
N LEU A 132 -34.45 -2.62 24.68
CA LEU A 132 -34.83 -3.69 25.60
C LEU A 132 -35.41 -3.08 26.88
N ALA A 133 -36.74 -2.90 26.91
CA ALA A 133 -37.47 -2.38 28.06
C ALA A 133 -38.01 -3.51 28.96
N SER A 134 -38.37 -4.64 28.35
CA SER A 134 -38.93 -5.80 29.02
C SER A 134 -38.55 -7.10 28.30
N GLU A 135 -38.95 -8.23 28.87
CA GLU A 135 -38.77 -9.53 28.21
C GLU A 135 -39.62 -9.70 26.94
N GLY A 136 -40.65 -8.86 26.74
CA GLY A 136 -41.44 -8.85 25.50
C GLY A 136 -40.63 -8.40 24.27
N ASP A 137 -39.51 -7.71 24.48
CA ASP A 137 -38.63 -7.22 23.42
C ASP A 137 -37.60 -8.28 22.98
N ALA A 138 -37.68 -9.48 23.57
CA ALA A 138 -36.71 -10.53 23.35
C ALA A 138 -36.64 -10.93 21.86
N GLU A 139 -37.77 -11.16 21.18
CA GLU A 139 -37.75 -11.57 19.77
C GLU A 139 -37.14 -10.50 18.86
N ALA A 140 -37.40 -9.21 19.13
CA ALA A 140 -36.77 -8.12 18.36
C ALA A 140 -35.24 -8.12 18.54
N LEU A 141 -34.75 -8.34 19.76
CA LEU A 141 -33.31 -8.48 20.04
C LEU A 141 -32.72 -9.72 19.35
N ARG A 142 -33.48 -10.81 19.31
CA ARG A 142 -33.08 -12.04 18.60
C ARG A 142 -32.88 -11.78 17.12
N GLU A 143 -33.83 -11.12 16.46
CA GLU A 143 -33.70 -10.77 15.06
C GLU A 143 -32.45 -9.92 14.79
N LEU A 144 -32.15 -8.94 15.67
CA LEU A 144 -30.93 -8.14 15.57
C LEU A 144 -29.66 -9.00 15.64
N PHE A 145 -29.60 -9.90 16.61
CA PHE A 145 -28.45 -10.78 16.75
C PHE A 145 -28.35 -11.81 15.62
N LEU A 146 -29.47 -12.32 15.09
CA LEU A 146 -29.46 -13.18 13.92
C LEU A 146 -28.98 -12.42 12.67
N ASP A 147 -29.41 -11.18 12.46
CA ASP A 147 -28.92 -10.32 11.37
C ASP A 147 -27.42 -10.05 11.52
N PHE A 148 -26.95 -9.81 12.74
CA PHE A 148 -25.53 -9.65 13.03
C PHE A 148 -24.74 -10.95 12.75
N LEU A 149 -25.21 -12.10 13.21
CA LEU A 149 -24.49 -13.38 13.07
C LEU A 149 -24.46 -13.93 11.65
N ASN A 150 -25.52 -13.72 10.89
CA ASN A 150 -25.64 -14.19 9.52
C ASN A 150 -24.94 -13.26 8.51
N TRP A 151 -24.25 -12.22 8.98
CA TRP A 151 -23.46 -11.37 8.11
C TRP A 151 -22.40 -12.17 7.34
N LYS A 152 -22.37 -11.93 6.04
CA LYS A 152 -21.35 -12.44 5.11
C LYS A 152 -20.77 -11.25 4.33
N PRO A 153 -19.46 -11.24 4.07
CA PRO A 153 -18.86 -10.27 3.16
C PRO A 153 -19.58 -10.33 1.80
N LEU A 154 -20.21 -9.23 1.39
CA LEU A 154 -20.69 -9.06 0.03
C LEU A 154 -19.57 -8.42 -0.77
N VAL A 155 -18.67 -9.27 -1.27
CA VAL A 155 -17.49 -8.77 -1.97
C VAL A 155 -17.89 -8.31 -3.37
N PRO A 156 -17.48 -7.09 -3.78
CA PRO A 156 -17.81 -6.58 -5.09
C PRO A 156 -17.17 -7.34 -6.26
N ARG A 157 -17.79 -7.23 -7.43
CA ARG A 157 -17.39 -7.95 -8.66
C ARG A 157 -16.55 -7.13 -9.64
N ASN A 158 -16.24 -5.88 -9.30
CA ASN A 158 -15.32 -5.07 -10.10
C ASN A 158 -14.20 -4.48 -9.22
N PRO A 159 -13.04 -4.14 -9.82
CA PRO A 159 -11.89 -3.66 -9.06
C PRO A 159 -12.16 -2.39 -8.25
N GLN A 160 -12.92 -1.43 -8.79
CA GLN A 160 -13.20 -0.16 -8.12
C GLN A 160 -14.03 -0.34 -6.85
N GLU A 161 -15.10 -1.11 -6.92
CA GLU A 161 -15.91 -1.41 -5.74
C GLU A 161 -15.13 -2.26 -4.74
N LEU A 162 -14.33 -3.23 -5.21
CA LEU A 162 -13.48 -4.04 -4.36
C LEU A 162 -12.47 -3.19 -3.58
N ALA A 163 -11.87 -2.19 -4.24
CA ALA A 163 -11.00 -1.22 -3.60
C ALA A 163 -11.70 -0.45 -2.48
N ARG A 164 -12.90 0.07 -2.73
CA ARG A 164 -13.72 0.78 -1.73
C ARG A 164 -14.13 -0.12 -0.56
N PHE A 165 -14.36 -1.40 -0.83
CA PHE A 165 -14.69 -2.40 0.18
C PHE A 165 -13.50 -2.78 1.08
N LEU A 166 -12.31 -2.97 0.50
CA LEU A 166 -11.11 -3.36 1.25
C LEU A 166 -10.45 -2.20 2.00
N ALA A 167 -10.49 -0.98 1.44
CA ALA A 167 -9.88 0.21 2.03
C ALA A 167 -10.21 0.47 3.51
N PRO A 168 -11.49 0.47 3.97
CA PRO A 168 -11.80 0.68 5.38
C PRO A 168 -11.26 -0.44 6.29
N LEU A 169 -11.18 -1.68 5.80
CA LEU A 169 -10.64 -2.80 6.57
C LEU A 169 -9.12 -2.72 6.71
N ALA A 170 -8.45 -2.34 5.62
CA ALA A 170 -7.01 -2.08 5.64
C ALA A 170 -6.68 -0.89 6.56
N ARG A 171 -7.48 0.18 6.55
CA ARG A 171 -7.34 1.30 7.50
C ARG A 171 -7.48 0.82 8.93
N PHE A 172 -8.47 -0.02 9.21
CA PHE A 172 -8.65 -0.56 10.56
C PHE A 172 -7.43 -1.37 11.02
N LEU A 173 -6.81 -2.15 10.12
CA LEU A 173 -5.55 -2.82 10.40
C LEU A 173 -4.40 -1.83 10.65
N ARG A 174 -4.27 -0.78 9.83
CA ARG A 174 -3.28 0.29 10.04
C ARG A 174 -3.41 0.91 11.42
N GLU A 175 -4.62 1.32 11.80
CA GLU A 175 -4.84 1.96 13.12
C GLU A 175 -4.44 1.03 14.26
N ALA A 176 -4.79 -0.27 14.17
CA ALA A 176 -4.38 -1.25 15.17
C ALA A 176 -2.86 -1.43 15.27
N VAL A 177 -2.14 -1.39 14.13
CA VAL A 177 -0.67 -1.46 14.12
C VAL A 177 -0.04 -0.19 14.68
N LEU A 178 -0.55 0.98 14.27
CA LEU A 178 -0.06 2.28 14.72
C LEU A 178 -0.22 2.44 16.24
N GLU A 179 -1.35 2.01 16.76
CA GLU A 179 -1.65 1.98 18.20
C GLU A 179 -0.66 1.08 18.94
N GLU A 180 -0.49 -0.18 18.52
CA GLU A 180 0.42 -1.11 19.19
C GLU A 180 1.87 -0.61 19.20
N VAL A 181 2.34 -0.01 18.11
CA VAL A 181 3.70 0.55 18.04
C VAL A 181 3.89 1.70 19.04
N ARG A 182 2.90 2.58 19.19
CA ARG A 182 2.96 3.75 20.08
C ARG A 182 2.85 3.37 21.55
N GLU A 183 1.94 2.46 21.86
CA GLU A 183 1.60 2.05 23.22
C GLU A 183 2.60 1.04 23.78
N ASN A 184 3.20 0.24 22.91
CA ASN A 184 4.20 -0.75 23.27
C ASN A 184 5.50 -0.56 22.47
N PRO A 185 6.31 0.46 22.80
CA PRO A 185 7.55 0.76 22.08
C PRO A 185 8.60 -0.36 22.12
N LYS A 186 8.43 -1.35 23.00
CA LYS A 186 9.31 -2.53 23.13
C LYS A 186 8.64 -3.82 22.64
N GLY A 187 7.43 -3.71 22.11
CA GLY A 187 6.64 -4.79 21.55
C GLY A 187 7.22 -5.32 20.24
N GLU A 188 6.67 -6.44 19.78
CA GLU A 188 7.20 -7.12 18.58
C GLU A 188 6.97 -6.29 17.31
N LEU A 189 5.85 -5.55 17.20
CA LEU A 189 5.61 -4.64 16.07
C LEU A 189 6.53 -3.41 16.09
N ALA A 190 6.83 -2.86 17.27
CA ALA A 190 7.80 -1.76 17.38
C ALA A 190 9.23 -2.21 17.00
N ARG A 191 9.63 -3.43 17.36
CA ARG A 191 10.90 -4.02 16.92
C ARG A 191 10.94 -4.26 15.42
N LEU A 192 9.86 -4.80 14.85
CA LEU A 192 9.75 -4.95 13.39
C LEU A 192 9.85 -3.60 12.69
N ARG A 193 9.24 -2.55 13.25
CA ARG A 193 9.41 -1.18 12.75
C ARG A 193 10.86 -0.74 12.77
N GLU A 194 11.60 -0.96 13.85
CA GLU A 194 13.02 -0.61 13.92
C GLU A 194 13.85 -1.35 12.86
N GLU A 195 13.56 -2.63 12.61
CA GLU A 195 14.20 -3.38 11.52
C GLU A 195 13.86 -2.79 10.14
N TRP A 196 12.58 -2.52 9.89
CA TRP A 196 12.16 -1.90 8.63
C TRP A 196 12.74 -0.51 8.47
N HIS A 197 12.80 0.28 9.52
CA HIS A 197 13.41 1.60 9.50
C HIS A 197 14.89 1.51 9.10
N LYS A 198 15.64 0.55 9.65
CA LYS A 198 17.05 0.36 9.28
C LYS A 198 17.23 -0.13 7.85
N ASN A 199 16.35 -1.02 7.38
CA ASN A 199 16.62 -1.84 6.19
C ASN A 199 15.78 -1.50 4.95
N LEU A 200 14.59 -0.95 5.14
CA LEU A 200 13.53 -0.79 4.13
C LEU A 200 13.03 0.66 3.99
N LEU A 201 12.80 1.33 5.11
CA LEU A 201 12.15 2.64 5.21
C LEU A 201 12.92 3.58 6.16
N PRO A 202 14.13 4.03 5.79
CA PRO A 202 14.98 4.88 6.64
C PRO A 202 14.35 6.21 7.04
N GLU A 203 13.35 6.66 6.30
CA GLU A 203 12.66 7.94 6.52
C GLU A 203 11.23 7.78 7.07
N GLY A 204 10.80 6.54 7.34
CA GLY A 204 9.43 6.25 7.79
C GLY A 204 9.21 6.47 9.28
N ASP A 205 8.22 7.29 9.62
CA ASP A 205 7.68 7.37 10.99
C ASP A 205 6.79 6.16 11.32
N GLU A 206 6.17 6.16 12.50
CA GLU A 206 5.28 5.08 12.94
C GLU A 206 4.06 4.92 12.03
N ARG A 207 3.53 6.04 11.51
CA ARG A 207 2.37 6.06 10.61
C ARG A 207 2.73 5.44 9.27
N VAL A 208 3.87 5.83 8.68
CA VAL A 208 4.40 5.26 7.44
C VAL A 208 4.63 3.76 7.58
N PHE A 209 5.17 3.30 8.71
CA PHE A 209 5.32 1.87 8.98
C PHE A 209 3.96 1.15 9.04
N ALA A 210 2.99 1.68 9.78
CA ALA A 210 1.67 1.08 9.90
C ALA A 210 0.94 1.01 8.54
N ASP A 211 1.08 2.06 7.73
CA ASP A 211 0.56 2.12 6.36
C ASP A 211 1.21 1.06 5.46
N ALA A 212 2.55 0.94 5.50
CA ALA A 212 3.27 -0.07 4.73
C ALA A 212 2.90 -1.50 5.16
N TYR A 213 2.76 -1.74 6.45
CA TYR A 213 2.35 -3.04 6.99
C TYR A 213 0.92 -3.42 6.53
N ALA A 214 -0.05 -2.51 6.67
CA ALA A 214 -1.43 -2.76 6.27
C ALA A 214 -1.57 -3.00 4.75
N GLN A 215 -0.83 -2.23 3.95
CA GLN A 215 -0.77 -2.41 2.51
C GLN A 215 -0.12 -3.74 2.13
N LEU A 216 1.00 -4.13 2.76
CA LEU A 216 1.66 -5.41 2.52
C LEU A 216 0.71 -6.59 2.75
N ILE A 217 -0.02 -6.61 3.87
CA ILE A 217 -1.01 -7.65 4.16
C ILE A 217 -2.12 -7.64 3.10
N THR A 218 -2.66 -6.47 2.77
CA THR A 218 -3.77 -6.35 1.82
C THR A 218 -3.37 -6.82 0.43
N TYR A 219 -2.30 -6.25 -0.13
CA TYR A 219 -1.85 -6.54 -1.49
C TYR A 219 -1.20 -7.91 -1.61
N GLY A 220 -0.45 -8.38 -0.61
CA GLY A 220 0.16 -9.72 -0.65
C GLY A 220 -0.89 -10.82 -0.78
N PHE A 221 -1.96 -10.75 0.01
CA PHE A 221 -3.05 -11.73 -0.10
C PHE A 221 -3.92 -11.53 -1.33
N LEU A 222 -4.14 -10.28 -1.77
CA LEU A 222 -4.92 -10.01 -2.97
C LEU A 222 -4.20 -10.51 -4.24
N LEU A 223 -2.88 -10.30 -4.29
CA LEU A 223 -2.01 -10.83 -5.34
C LEU A 223 -2.04 -12.36 -5.33
N ALA A 224 -1.91 -12.99 -4.17
CA ALA A 224 -2.03 -14.44 -4.06
C ALA A 224 -3.40 -14.93 -4.54
N ALA A 225 -4.49 -14.25 -4.18
CA ALA A 225 -5.83 -14.59 -4.65
C ALA A 225 -5.96 -14.50 -6.17
N ALA A 226 -5.29 -13.53 -6.80
CA ALA A 226 -5.29 -13.36 -8.24
C ALA A 226 -4.50 -14.43 -9.01
N LEU A 227 -3.54 -15.08 -8.33
CA LEU A 227 -2.75 -16.17 -8.87
C LEU A 227 -3.39 -17.53 -8.60
N ASP A 228 -4.39 -17.59 -7.72
CA ASP A 228 -5.02 -18.82 -7.30
C ASP A 228 -6.01 -19.35 -8.35
N SER A 229 -5.98 -20.65 -8.60
CA SER A 229 -6.95 -21.35 -9.44
C SER A 229 -8.30 -21.54 -8.75
N GLY A 230 -8.37 -21.30 -7.44
CA GLY A 230 -9.59 -21.40 -6.64
C GLY A 230 -10.00 -22.84 -6.30
N GLU A 231 -9.10 -23.80 -6.49
CA GLU A 231 -9.33 -25.22 -6.17
C GLU A 231 -9.29 -25.49 -4.65
N GLU A 232 -8.54 -24.68 -3.89
CA GLU A 232 -8.39 -24.78 -2.44
C GLU A 232 -8.65 -23.44 -1.74
N PRO A 233 -8.99 -23.41 -0.44
CA PRO A 233 -9.14 -22.16 0.28
C PRO A 233 -7.78 -21.45 0.47
N LEU A 234 -7.74 -20.14 0.20
CA LEU A 234 -6.54 -19.31 0.31
C LEU A 234 -6.10 -19.02 1.75
N TYR A 235 -5.44 -20.00 2.39
CA TYR A 235 -4.73 -19.85 3.66
C TYR A 235 -3.37 -19.15 3.47
N LEU A 236 -2.66 -18.87 4.57
CA LEU A 236 -1.36 -18.20 4.51
C LEU A 236 -0.35 -19.06 3.74
N GLU A 237 -0.28 -20.35 4.06
CA GLU A 237 0.65 -21.31 3.45
C GLU A 237 0.47 -21.33 1.93
N ARG A 238 -0.78 -21.47 1.47
CA ARG A 238 -1.12 -21.42 0.04
C ARG A 238 -0.76 -20.07 -0.60
N ALA A 239 -1.01 -18.97 0.09
CA ALA A 239 -0.64 -17.65 -0.42
C ALA A 239 0.88 -17.52 -0.58
N LEU A 240 1.67 -18.06 0.34
CA LEU A 240 3.13 -18.07 0.25
C LEU A 240 3.62 -18.95 -0.90
N GLU A 241 3.06 -20.15 -1.08
CA GLU A 241 3.37 -21.04 -2.21
C GLU A 241 3.14 -20.37 -3.57
N LEU A 242 2.00 -19.66 -3.72
CA LEU A 242 1.66 -18.95 -4.94
C LEU A 242 2.63 -17.79 -5.23
N LEU A 243 3.22 -17.19 -4.19
CA LEU A 243 4.16 -16.07 -4.31
C LEU A 243 5.63 -16.49 -4.42
N GLU A 244 6.02 -17.65 -3.89
CA GLU A 244 7.42 -18.09 -3.72
C GLU A 244 8.26 -17.98 -5.00
N GLY A 245 7.71 -18.39 -6.14
CA GLY A 245 8.44 -18.38 -7.41
C GLY A 245 8.73 -16.98 -7.94
N ARG A 246 7.69 -16.22 -8.29
CA ARG A 246 7.81 -14.96 -9.05
C ARG A 246 7.82 -13.71 -8.17
N TYR A 247 7.35 -13.84 -6.94
CA TYR A 247 7.12 -12.73 -6.01
C TYR A 247 7.81 -13.00 -4.67
N GLY A 248 8.98 -13.66 -4.68
CA GLY A 248 9.66 -14.16 -3.49
C GLY A 248 9.90 -13.11 -2.41
N LEU A 249 10.21 -11.86 -2.78
CA LEU A 249 10.36 -10.76 -1.81
C LEU A 249 9.04 -10.48 -1.06
N LEU A 250 7.92 -10.45 -1.79
CA LEU A 250 6.60 -10.25 -1.19
C LEU A 250 6.19 -11.45 -0.36
N MET A 251 6.55 -12.66 -0.80
CA MET A 251 6.36 -13.88 -0.02
C MET A 251 7.08 -13.76 1.34
N GLU A 252 8.37 -13.41 1.36
CA GLU A 252 9.15 -13.25 2.60
C GLU A 252 8.59 -12.15 3.50
N ALA A 253 8.28 -10.98 2.93
CA ALA A 253 7.68 -9.88 3.67
C ALA A 253 6.32 -10.28 4.26
N LEU A 254 5.47 -10.96 3.48
CA LEU A 254 4.17 -11.44 3.93
C LEU A 254 4.34 -12.50 5.03
N PHE A 255 5.28 -13.42 4.89
CA PHE A 255 5.60 -14.43 5.90
C PHE A 255 5.98 -13.78 7.24
N VAL A 256 6.93 -12.83 7.22
CA VAL A 256 7.36 -12.11 8.43
C VAL A 256 6.18 -11.35 9.06
N ALA A 257 5.44 -10.59 8.25
CA ALA A 257 4.31 -9.80 8.73
C ALA A 257 3.21 -10.66 9.36
N ASN A 258 3.07 -11.92 8.95
CA ASN A 258 2.07 -12.85 9.48
C ASN A 258 2.57 -13.68 10.67
N HIS A 259 3.74 -13.38 11.25
CA HIS A 259 4.26 -14.13 12.40
C HIS A 259 3.27 -14.08 13.59
N PRO A 260 2.93 -15.22 14.25
CA PRO A 260 1.90 -15.27 15.29
C PRO A 260 2.08 -14.30 16.46
N ARG A 261 3.34 -14.02 16.84
CA ARG A 261 3.69 -13.03 17.88
C ARG A 261 3.30 -11.59 17.52
N LEU A 262 3.40 -11.20 16.25
CA LEU A 262 2.96 -9.88 15.78
C LEU A 262 1.43 -9.82 15.74
N LEU A 263 0.81 -10.88 15.21
CA LEU A 263 -0.64 -10.95 15.05
C LEU A 263 -1.41 -11.02 16.37
N ALA A 264 -0.77 -11.38 17.48
CA ALA A 264 -1.42 -11.45 18.79
C ALA A 264 -2.11 -10.13 19.17
N GLU A 265 -1.46 -9.00 18.89
CA GLU A 265 -1.91 -7.68 19.34
C GLU A 265 -2.88 -7.00 18.36
N ILE A 266 -2.89 -7.41 17.09
CA ILE A 266 -3.71 -6.83 16.02
C ILE A 266 -4.74 -7.80 15.43
N ARG A 267 -4.93 -8.96 16.09
CA ARG A 267 -5.70 -10.10 15.58
C ARG A 267 -7.09 -9.75 15.04
N PRO A 268 -7.91 -8.89 15.68
CA PRO A 268 -9.27 -8.67 15.20
C PRO A 268 -9.32 -7.91 13.87
N ALA A 269 -8.49 -6.88 13.71
CA ALA A 269 -8.38 -6.13 12.46
C ALA A 269 -7.83 -7.02 11.34
N TYR A 270 -6.81 -7.82 11.66
CA TYR A 270 -6.24 -8.81 10.75
C TYR A 270 -7.26 -9.87 10.32
N ASP A 271 -7.94 -10.52 11.27
CA ASP A 271 -8.92 -11.59 11.01
C ASP A 271 -10.08 -11.07 10.15
N LEU A 272 -10.53 -9.83 10.38
CA LEU A 272 -11.59 -9.22 9.59
C LEU A 272 -11.15 -8.96 8.14
N LEU A 273 -9.97 -8.35 7.95
CA LEU A 273 -9.41 -8.12 6.63
C LEU A 273 -9.19 -9.45 5.89
N ARG A 274 -8.64 -10.47 6.55
CA ARG A 274 -8.46 -11.81 5.98
C ARG A 274 -9.78 -12.46 5.59
N ARG A 275 -10.82 -12.31 6.42
CA ARG A 275 -12.16 -12.83 6.09
C ARG A 275 -12.72 -12.18 4.83
N ALA A 276 -12.54 -10.86 4.68
CA ALA A 276 -12.95 -10.14 3.48
C ALA A 276 -12.15 -10.59 2.24
N LEU A 277 -10.82 -10.67 2.35
CA LEU A 277 -9.94 -11.11 1.27
C LEU A 277 -10.24 -12.55 0.82
N ARG A 278 -10.53 -13.46 1.75
CA ARG A 278 -10.91 -14.85 1.43
C ARG A 278 -12.25 -14.97 0.69
N ALA A 279 -13.09 -13.95 0.74
CA ALA A 279 -14.38 -13.92 0.05
C ALA A 279 -14.28 -13.26 -1.34
N VAL A 280 -13.11 -12.75 -1.73
CA VAL A 280 -12.85 -12.19 -3.05
C VAL A 280 -12.85 -13.30 -4.08
N ASP A 281 -13.67 -13.15 -5.12
CA ASP A 281 -13.64 -13.99 -6.30
C ASP A 281 -12.49 -13.53 -7.22
N PRO A 282 -11.49 -14.38 -7.52
CA PRO A 282 -10.36 -14.01 -8.39
C PRO A 282 -10.77 -13.48 -9.77
N SER A 283 -11.96 -13.84 -10.27
CA SER A 283 -12.48 -13.36 -11.55
C SER A 283 -12.70 -11.85 -11.62
N VAL A 284 -12.74 -11.16 -10.48
CA VAL A 284 -12.78 -9.68 -10.41
C VAL A 284 -11.59 -9.02 -11.13
N PHE A 285 -10.48 -9.73 -11.25
CA PHE A 285 -9.26 -9.27 -11.92
C PHE A 285 -9.12 -9.77 -13.37
N HIS A 286 -10.13 -10.45 -13.92
CA HIS A 286 -10.18 -10.87 -15.32
C HIS A 286 -11.01 -9.88 -16.14
N VAL A 287 -10.44 -8.71 -16.45
CA VAL A 287 -11.10 -7.70 -17.29
C VAL A 287 -10.44 -7.68 -18.67
N HIS A 288 -11.22 -7.93 -19.73
CA HIS A 288 -10.70 -7.92 -21.10
C HIS A 288 -10.36 -6.50 -21.55
N GLY A 289 -9.12 -6.27 -22.00
CA GLY A 289 -8.68 -5.03 -22.65
C GLY A 289 -8.47 -3.84 -21.71
N VAL A 290 -8.64 -4.01 -20.40
CA VAL A 290 -8.37 -3.00 -19.37
C VAL A 290 -7.55 -3.65 -18.28
N ASP A 291 -6.49 -2.96 -17.83
CA ASP A 291 -5.66 -3.40 -16.71
C ASP A 291 -6.40 -3.15 -15.39
N PRO A 292 -6.96 -4.19 -14.73
CA PRO A 292 -7.80 -4.01 -13.56
C PRO A 292 -6.99 -3.60 -12.32
N TRP A 293 -5.69 -3.92 -12.30
CA TRP A 293 -4.78 -3.63 -11.19
C TRP A 293 -4.36 -2.18 -11.15
N LEU A 294 -4.24 -1.56 -12.33
CA LEU A 294 -3.96 -0.12 -12.44
C LEU A 294 -5.01 0.70 -11.68
N TYR A 295 -6.29 0.50 -12.02
CA TYR A 295 -7.39 1.25 -11.40
C TYR A 295 -7.68 0.79 -9.99
N PHE A 296 -7.50 -0.51 -9.68
CA PHE A 296 -7.64 -1.01 -8.32
C PHE A 296 -6.77 -0.27 -7.32
N TYR A 297 -5.46 -0.15 -7.60
CA TYR A 297 -4.53 0.49 -6.67
C TYR A 297 -4.87 1.97 -6.48
N GLU A 298 -5.27 2.66 -7.55
CA GLU A 298 -5.73 4.04 -7.51
C GLU A 298 -6.98 4.23 -6.64
N ASP A 299 -8.03 3.48 -6.95
CA ASP A 299 -9.30 3.54 -6.24
C ASP A 299 -9.12 3.12 -4.78
N PHE A 300 -8.21 2.17 -4.52
CA PHE A 300 -7.88 1.72 -3.18
C PHE A 300 -7.23 2.84 -2.40
N LEU A 301 -6.14 3.45 -2.90
CA LEU A 301 -5.47 4.54 -2.19
C LEU A 301 -6.42 5.72 -1.99
N GLN A 302 -7.25 6.06 -2.98
CA GLN A 302 -8.26 7.11 -2.84
C GLN A 302 -9.26 6.81 -1.72
N ALA A 303 -9.70 5.55 -1.63
CA ALA A 303 -10.65 5.13 -0.62
C ALA A 303 -9.98 4.88 0.74
N TYR A 304 -8.68 4.57 0.78
CA TYR A 304 -7.88 4.19 1.95
C TYR A 304 -7.29 5.41 2.66
N ASP A 305 -6.61 6.30 1.93
CA ASP A 305 -6.01 7.50 2.49
C ASP A 305 -5.76 8.54 1.37
N PRO A 306 -6.69 9.50 1.17
CA PRO A 306 -6.56 10.52 0.13
C PRO A 306 -5.36 11.44 0.29
N ASP A 307 -4.88 11.65 1.52
CA ASP A 307 -3.73 12.51 1.76
C ASP A 307 -2.43 11.75 1.52
N LEU A 308 -2.34 10.50 1.97
CA LEU A 308 -1.25 9.60 1.57
C LEU A 308 -1.16 9.50 0.04
N ARG A 309 -2.28 9.41 -0.67
CA ARG A 309 -2.31 9.42 -2.14
C ARG A 309 -1.66 10.69 -2.72
N LYS A 310 -1.92 11.87 -2.13
CA LYS A 310 -1.33 13.14 -2.57
C LYS A 310 0.16 13.21 -2.21
N ASP A 311 0.51 12.87 -0.97
CA ASP A 311 1.85 12.98 -0.40
C ASP A 311 2.82 12.01 -1.08
N MET A 312 2.36 10.80 -1.39
CA MET A 312 3.11 9.82 -2.17
C MET A 312 3.22 10.20 -3.65
N GLY A 313 2.60 11.31 -4.08
CA GLY A 313 2.64 11.74 -5.47
C GLY A 313 2.05 10.71 -6.44
N VAL A 314 1.20 9.79 -5.96
CA VAL A 314 0.53 8.75 -6.77
C VAL A 314 -0.60 9.39 -7.59
N TYR A 315 -0.25 10.41 -8.36
CA TYR A 315 -1.01 10.82 -9.51
C TYR A 315 -0.56 9.91 -10.64
N TYR A 316 -1.41 8.96 -10.98
CA TYR A 316 -1.21 8.18 -12.18
C TYR A 316 -0.99 9.12 -13.35
N THR A 317 0.19 9.02 -13.95
CA THR A 317 0.46 9.70 -15.20
C THR A 317 -0.61 9.23 -16.19
N PRO A 318 -1.44 10.14 -16.73
CA PRO A 318 -2.54 9.72 -17.59
C PRO A 318 -2.02 8.84 -18.73
N VAL A 319 -2.62 7.67 -18.92
CA VAL A 319 -2.17 6.68 -19.93
C VAL A 319 -1.95 7.30 -21.33
N PRO A 320 -2.80 8.24 -21.81
CA PRO A 320 -2.53 8.93 -23.08
C PRO A 320 -1.20 9.69 -23.12
N VAL A 321 -0.81 10.33 -22.00
CA VAL A 321 0.46 11.06 -21.86
C VAL A 321 1.63 10.09 -21.85
N VAL A 322 1.53 9.01 -21.05
CA VAL A 322 2.56 7.95 -21.02
C VAL A 322 2.80 7.39 -22.41
N ARG A 323 1.73 6.99 -23.11
CA ARG A 323 1.82 6.45 -24.47
C ARG A 323 2.39 7.47 -25.46
N ALA A 324 2.13 8.77 -25.27
CA ALA A 324 2.72 9.82 -26.11
C ALA A 324 4.23 9.94 -25.89
N MET A 325 4.68 9.99 -24.63
CA MET A 325 6.11 10.02 -24.29
C MET A 325 6.84 8.80 -24.83
N VAL A 326 6.29 7.60 -24.64
CA VAL A 326 6.87 6.35 -25.15
C VAL A 326 6.97 6.35 -26.68
N ARG A 327 5.98 6.91 -27.39
CA ARG A 327 6.06 7.07 -28.85
C ARG A 327 7.18 8.02 -29.27
N LEU A 328 7.34 9.15 -28.59
CA LEU A 328 8.42 10.11 -28.87
C LEU A 328 9.81 9.49 -28.64
N VAL A 329 9.97 8.71 -27.57
CA VAL A 329 11.20 7.94 -27.32
C VAL A 329 11.45 6.94 -28.44
N ASP A 330 10.43 6.19 -28.85
CA ASP A 330 10.53 5.20 -29.94
C ASP A 330 10.92 5.84 -31.28
N GLU A 331 10.39 7.03 -31.58
CA GLU A 331 10.74 7.83 -32.76
C GLU A 331 12.19 8.33 -32.67
N ALA A 332 12.61 8.85 -31.50
CA ALA A 332 13.99 9.28 -31.29
C ALA A 332 15.00 8.13 -31.48
N LEU A 333 14.66 6.90 -31.08
CA LEU A 333 15.50 5.72 -31.32
C LEU A 333 15.59 5.35 -32.80
N LYS A 334 14.47 5.44 -33.54
CA LYS A 334 14.42 5.11 -34.97
C LYS A 334 15.16 6.15 -35.82
N GLU A 335 14.92 7.43 -35.56
CA GLU A 335 15.42 8.53 -36.39
C GLU A 335 16.81 9.01 -35.93
N GLY A 336 17.01 9.12 -34.61
CA GLY A 336 18.26 9.62 -34.04
C GLY A 336 19.37 8.58 -33.95
N PHE A 337 19.02 7.33 -33.63
CA PHE A 337 19.99 6.23 -33.44
C PHE A 337 19.98 5.20 -34.58
N GLY A 338 19.09 5.36 -35.58
CA GLY A 338 19.00 4.44 -36.71
C GLY A 338 18.50 3.04 -36.35
N LEU A 339 17.87 2.87 -35.18
CA LEU A 339 17.38 1.58 -34.70
C LEU A 339 15.98 1.32 -35.25
N ALA A 340 15.87 0.67 -36.41
CA ALA A 340 14.59 0.49 -37.12
C ALA A 340 13.50 -0.21 -36.28
N GLU A 341 13.88 -1.12 -35.39
CA GLU A 341 12.96 -1.79 -34.45
C GLU A 341 12.50 -0.89 -33.28
N GLY A 342 13.09 0.30 -33.13
CA GLY A 342 12.83 1.25 -32.04
C GLY A 342 13.02 0.58 -30.69
N LEU A 343 12.03 0.70 -29.82
CA LEU A 343 12.05 0.10 -28.48
C LEU A 343 12.21 -1.43 -28.46
N ALA A 344 11.90 -2.13 -29.56
CA ALA A 344 12.09 -3.58 -29.63
C ALA A 344 13.55 -3.98 -29.88
N HIS A 345 14.38 -3.07 -30.39
CA HIS A 345 15.76 -3.37 -30.80
C HIS A 345 16.60 -3.90 -29.63
N GLU A 346 17.38 -4.98 -29.81
CA GLU A 346 18.15 -5.66 -28.76
C GLU A 346 19.10 -4.76 -27.94
N LYS A 347 19.65 -3.72 -28.58
CA LYS A 347 20.52 -2.71 -27.96
C LYS A 347 19.80 -1.72 -27.02
N VAL A 348 18.48 -1.72 -26.97
CA VAL A 348 17.72 -0.73 -26.19
C VAL A 348 17.52 -1.25 -24.77
N THR A 349 18.19 -0.62 -23.81
CA THR A 349 17.97 -0.88 -22.38
C THR A 349 17.22 0.30 -21.77
N VAL A 350 16.14 0.01 -21.05
CA VAL A 350 15.20 1.03 -20.54
C VAL A 350 15.21 1.02 -19.03
N LEU A 351 15.22 2.18 -18.40
CA LEU A 351 15.05 2.37 -16.96
C LEU A 351 13.93 3.36 -16.65
N ASP A 352 13.00 2.94 -15.80
CA ASP A 352 12.15 3.85 -15.04
C ASP A 352 12.65 3.93 -13.58
N PRO A 353 13.28 5.03 -13.17
CA PRO A 353 13.89 5.15 -11.85
C PRO A 353 12.86 5.38 -10.72
N ALA A 354 11.60 5.63 -11.06
CA ALA A 354 10.50 5.80 -10.10
C ALA A 354 9.26 5.12 -10.68
N MET A 355 9.34 3.79 -10.84
CA MET A 355 8.41 3.06 -11.71
C MET A 355 6.96 3.06 -11.22
N GLY A 356 6.72 3.29 -9.93
CA GLY A 356 5.41 3.15 -9.32
C GLY A 356 4.86 1.76 -9.59
N THR A 357 3.66 1.72 -10.17
CA THR A 357 2.99 0.48 -10.57
C THR A 357 3.38 -0.02 -11.97
N GLY A 358 4.48 0.49 -12.55
CA GLY A 358 5.06 -0.01 -13.81
C GLY A 358 4.44 0.54 -15.09
N THR A 359 3.70 1.66 -15.03
CA THR A 359 2.92 2.17 -16.18
C THR A 359 3.78 2.54 -17.39
N PHE A 360 4.95 3.15 -17.21
CA PHE A 360 5.86 3.44 -18.34
C PHE A 360 6.50 2.18 -18.91
N LEU A 361 6.88 1.21 -18.07
CA LEU A 361 7.45 -0.06 -18.51
C LEU A 361 6.44 -0.89 -19.32
N LEU A 362 5.18 -0.92 -18.89
CA LEU A 362 4.09 -1.56 -19.62
C LEU A 362 3.85 -0.90 -20.98
N ALA A 363 3.74 0.43 -21.02
CA ALA A 363 3.57 1.15 -22.28
C ALA A 363 4.77 0.96 -23.23
N THR A 364 5.99 0.84 -22.68
CA THR A 364 7.20 0.53 -23.42
C THR A 364 7.12 -0.87 -24.03
N LEU A 365 6.73 -1.88 -23.26
CA LEU A 365 6.49 -3.24 -23.76
C LEU A 365 5.42 -3.25 -24.86
N GLU A 366 4.27 -2.61 -24.62
CA GLU A 366 3.17 -2.49 -25.60
C GLU A 366 3.67 -1.91 -26.93
N ARG A 367 4.44 -0.82 -26.88
CA ARG A 367 4.98 -0.16 -28.07
C ARG A 367 6.03 -1.01 -28.77
N ALA A 368 6.96 -1.61 -28.04
CA ALA A 368 7.96 -2.50 -28.61
C ALA A 368 7.30 -3.67 -29.36
N LEU A 369 6.31 -4.33 -28.74
CA LEU A 369 5.57 -5.42 -29.38
C LEU A 369 4.72 -4.96 -30.55
N ALA A 370 4.23 -3.72 -30.56
CA ALA A 370 3.57 -3.12 -31.72
C ALA A 370 4.55 -2.94 -32.89
N ASN A 371 5.79 -2.52 -32.63
CA ASN A 371 6.84 -2.47 -33.65
C ASN A 371 7.12 -3.87 -34.22
N VAL A 372 7.30 -4.88 -33.35
CA VAL A 372 7.52 -6.28 -33.75
C VAL A 372 6.37 -6.78 -34.63
N ALA A 373 5.12 -6.54 -34.20
CA ALA A 373 3.95 -6.94 -34.98
C ALA A 373 3.89 -6.26 -36.35
N SER A 374 4.36 -5.02 -36.46
CA SER A 374 4.41 -4.28 -37.72
C SER A 374 5.53 -4.75 -38.64
N LEU A 375 6.68 -5.19 -38.09
CA LEU A 375 7.87 -5.58 -38.86
C LEU A 375 7.85 -7.08 -39.24
N TYR A 376 7.46 -7.92 -38.30
CA TYR A 376 7.59 -9.38 -38.39
C TYR A 376 6.24 -10.10 -38.34
N GLY A 377 5.16 -9.41 -37.97
CA GLY A 377 3.82 -9.98 -37.85
C GLY A 377 3.45 -10.37 -36.41
N ARG A 378 2.15 -10.52 -36.14
CA ARG A 378 1.62 -10.71 -34.78
C ARG A 378 2.11 -11.98 -34.07
N GLY A 379 2.47 -13.02 -34.81
CA GLY A 379 2.94 -14.30 -34.24
C GLY A 379 4.26 -14.20 -33.46
N TYR A 380 5.07 -13.16 -33.70
CA TYR A 380 6.36 -12.99 -33.03
C TYR A 380 6.26 -12.28 -31.67
N ARG A 381 5.09 -11.74 -31.31
CA ARG A 381 4.91 -10.94 -30.08
C ARG A 381 5.29 -11.72 -28.83
N GLY A 382 4.91 -13.00 -28.73
CA GLY A 382 5.22 -13.82 -27.55
C GLY A 382 6.72 -14.04 -27.34
N GLN A 383 7.48 -14.31 -28.41
CA GLN A 383 8.94 -14.45 -28.33
C GLN A 383 9.58 -13.12 -27.88
N TYR A 384 9.24 -12.03 -28.56
CA TYR A 384 9.81 -10.72 -28.25
C TYR A 384 9.37 -10.18 -26.89
N ALA A 385 8.24 -10.63 -26.33
CA ALA A 385 7.79 -10.18 -25.01
C ALA A 385 8.82 -10.51 -23.92
N LYS A 386 9.41 -11.72 -23.95
CA LYS A 386 10.49 -12.11 -23.04
C LYS A 386 11.75 -11.27 -23.27
N GLU A 387 12.15 -11.11 -24.53
CA GLU A 387 13.38 -10.42 -24.94
C GLU A 387 13.36 -8.90 -24.66
N VAL A 388 12.18 -8.28 -24.77
CA VAL A 388 11.99 -6.87 -24.39
C VAL A 388 11.98 -6.76 -22.87
N ALA A 389 11.22 -7.60 -22.18
CA ALA A 389 11.10 -7.56 -20.72
C ALA A 389 12.45 -7.75 -19.99
N SER A 390 13.38 -8.56 -20.54
CA SER A 390 14.71 -8.73 -19.96
C SER A 390 15.61 -7.48 -20.02
N ARG A 391 15.19 -6.43 -20.74
CA ARG A 391 15.88 -5.15 -20.88
C ARG A 391 15.11 -3.96 -20.29
N LEU A 392 13.94 -4.21 -19.71
CA LEU A 392 13.16 -3.22 -18.97
C LEU A 392 13.57 -3.24 -17.50
N HIS A 393 14.02 -2.11 -16.98
CA HIS A 393 14.44 -1.93 -15.60
C HIS A 393 13.51 -0.94 -14.90
N GLY A 394 13.12 -1.26 -13.67
CA GLY A 394 12.30 -0.36 -12.84
C GLY A 394 12.81 -0.32 -11.41
N ILE A 395 12.94 0.86 -10.82
CA ILE A 395 13.25 1.01 -9.39
C ILE A 395 12.02 1.62 -8.71
N GLU A 396 11.60 1.04 -7.60
CA GLU A 396 10.52 1.55 -6.76
C GLU A 396 10.93 1.47 -5.29
N LEU A 397 10.57 2.50 -4.52
CA LEU A 397 10.87 2.58 -3.09
C LEU A 397 9.83 1.82 -2.26
N MET A 398 8.58 1.78 -2.73
CA MET A 398 7.45 1.22 -1.99
C MET A 398 7.09 -0.22 -2.41
N VAL A 399 6.90 -1.08 -1.41
CA VAL A 399 6.50 -2.49 -1.60
C VAL A 399 5.19 -2.66 -2.39
N GLY A 400 4.19 -1.82 -2.12
CA GLY A 400 2.86 -1.91 -2.75
C GLY A 400 2.90 -1.68 -4.27
N PRO A 401 3.32 -0.50 -4.75
CA PRO A 401 3.50 -0.23 -6.17
C PRO A 401 4.44 -1.22 -6.86
N TYR A 402 5.54 -1.60 -6.20
CA TYR A 402 6.46 -2.63 -6.69
C TYR A 402 5.75 -3.96 -6.99
N ALA A 403 4.92 -4.43 -6.06
CA ALA A 403 4.15 -5.66 -6.22
C ALA A 403 3.20 -5.60 -7.41
N VAL A 404 2.50 -4.46 -7.54
CA VAL A 404 1.57 -4.22 -8.64
C VAL A 404 2.31 -4.16 -9.98
N ALA A 405 3.49 -3.54 -10.04
CA ALA A 405 4.32 -3.50 -11.25
C ALA A 405 4.76 -4.91 -11.70
N GLN A 406 5.24 -5.73 -10.75
CA GLN A 406 5.62 -7.13 -11.00
C GLN A 406 4.45 -7.94 -11.59
N LEU A 407 3.25 -7.79 -11.01
CA LEU A 407 2.07 -8.49 -11.48
C LEU A 407 1.65 -8.05 -12.88
N ARG A 408 1.49 -6.75 -13.09
CA ARG A 408 0.98 -6.21 -14.35
C ARG A 408 1.92 -6.54 -15.50
N LEU A 409 3.23 -6.38 -15.30
CA LEU A 409 4.21 -6.69 -16.34
C LEU A 409 4.25 -8.19 -16.62
N SER A 410 4.15 -9.03 -15.59
CA SER A 410 4.07 -10.48 -15.77
C SER A 410 2.85 -10.90 -16.58
N GLN A 411 1.67 -10.37 -16.24
CA GLN A 411 0.43 -10.64 -16.97
C GLN A 411 0.49 -10.14 -18.42
N ALA A 412 1.07 -8.97 -18.66
CA ALA A 412 1.24 -8.43 -20.01
C ALA A 412 2.11 -9.35 -20.88
N ILE A 413 3.22 -9.86 -20.35
CA ILE A 413 4.10 -10.80 -21.07
C ILE A 413 3.37 -12.11 -21.39
N GLN A 414 2.68 -12.67 -20.39
CA GLN A 414 1.95 -13.93 -20.54
C GLN A 414 0.74 -13.81 -21.48
N GLY A 415 0.04 -12.68 -21.44
CA GLY A 415 -1.08 -12.38 -22.34
C GLY A 415 -0.69 -12.36 -23.82
N GLU A 416 0.59 -12.12 -24.11
CA GLU A 416 1.18 -12.18 -25.46
C GLU A 416 1.69 -13.58 -25.84
N GLY A 417 1.53 -14.56 -24.95
CA GLY A 417 2.08 -15.91 -25.10
C GLY A 417 3.58 -16.01 -24.79
N GLY A 418 4.16 -14.98 -24.17
CA GLY A 418 5.56 -14.97 -23.73
C GLY A 418 5.76 -15.65 -22.37
N SER A 419 7.00 -16.02 -22.09
CA SER A 419 7.44 -16.48 -20.78
C SER A 419 8.25 -15.39 -20.07
N LEU A 420 8.28 -15.43 -18.73
CA LEU A 420 9.11 -14.52 -17.96
C LEU A 420 10.61 -14.86 -18.15
N PRO A 421 11.51 -13.90 -17.95
CA PRO A 421 12.95 -14.18 -17.85
C PRO A 421 13.25 -15.17 -16.71
N GLU A 422 14.31 -15.96 -16.86
CA GLU A 422 14.68 -17.01 -15.89
C GLU A 422 15.07 -16.42 -14.53
N GLU A 423 15.74 -15.27 -14.53
CA GLU A 423 16.12 -14.51 -13.32
C GLU A 423 15.01 -13.60 -12.80
N GLY A 424 13.78 -13.74 -13.34
CA GLY A 424 12.65 -12.85 -13.03
C GLY A 424 12.71 -11.51 -13.75
N LEU A 425 11.73 -10.64 -13.46
CA LEU A 425 11.71 -9.29 -14.01
C LEU A 425 12.78 -8.43 -13.34
N ASN A 426 13.32 -7.47 -14.08
CA ASN A 426 14.31 -6.53 -13.57
C ASN A 426 13.64 -5.32 -12.89
N LEU A 427 12.74 -5.58 -11.96
CA LEU A 427 12.10 -4.57 -11.13
C LEU A 427 12.68 -4.70 -9.72
N TYR A 428 13.11 -3.57 -9.15
CA TYR A 428 13.89 -3.54 -7.91
C TYR A 428 13.16 -2.74 -6.84
N LEU A 429 13.07 -3.31 -5.63
CA LEU A 429 12.63 -2.59 -4.44
C LEU A 429 13.85 -1.92 -3.80
N ALA A 430 14.11 -0.67 -4.14
CA ALA A 430 15.31 0.06 -3.73
C ALA A 430 15.12 1.58 -3.84
N ASP A 431 16.05 2.33 -3.26
CA ASP A 431 16.14 3.77 -3.47
C ASP A 431 17.06 4.09 -4.67
N THR A 432 16.51 4.81 -5.64
CA THR A 432 17.26 5.35 -6.78
C THR A 432 18.34 6.32 -6.34
N LEU A 433 18.05 7.17 -5.34
CA LEU A 433 18.96 8.20 -4.85
C LEU A 433 19.95 7.67 -3.80
N GLU A 434 19.87 6.41 -3.41
CA GLU A 434 20.91 5.76 -2.60
C GLU A 434 22.19 5.53 -3.44
N ALA A 435 23.35 5.71 -2.81
CA ALA A 435 24.64 5.50 -3.48
C ALA A 435 24.82 4.04 -3.91
N PRO A 436 25.36 3.76 -5.11
CA PRO A 436 25.67 2.39 -5.54
C PRO A 436 26.68 1.66 -4.63
N GLU A 437 27.50 2.42 -3.89
CA GLU A 437 28.49 1.92 -2.93
C GLU A 437 27.97 1.85 -1.49
N ALA A 438 26.66 2.06 -1.27
CA ALA A 438 26.06 1.93 0.05
C ALA A 438 26.36 0.54 0.65
N PRO A 439 26.60 0.45 1.97
CA PRO A 439 26.90 -0.83 2.60
C PRO A 439 25.73 -1.80 2.39
N PRO A 440 26.00 -3.10 2.22
CA PRO A 440 24.94 -4.09 2.10
C PRO A 440 24.10 -4.10 3.38
N LEU A 441 22.84 -4.51 3.24
CA LEU A 441 21.98 -4.79 4.39
C LEU A 441 22.65 -5.81 5.33
N GLU A 442 22.49 -5.61 6.64
CA GLU A 442 22.81 -6.66 7.60
C GLU A 442 22.00 -7.90 7.26
N GLN A 443 22.70 -9.00 6.92
CA GLN A 443 22.07 -10.24 6.46
C GLN A 443 21.38 -10.93 7.63
N VAL A 444 20.11 -10.59 7.85
CA VAL A 444 19.19 -11.38 8.66
C VAL A 444 18.46 -12.33 7.71
N PHE A 445 18.35 -13.60 8.08
CA PHE A 445 17.76 -14.70 7.29
C PHE A 445 16.42 -14.36 6.59
N PHE A 446 15.62 -13.45 7.16
CA PHE A 446 14.30 -13.06 6.61
C PHE A 446 14.33 -11.91 5.59
N TYR A 447 15.48 -11.28 5.35
CA TYR A 447 15.65 -10.16 4.41
C TYR A 447 16.63 -10.47 3.27
N GLU A 448 16.93 -11.75 3.02
CA GLU A 448 17.89 -12.15 1.99
C GLU A 448 17.49 -11.67 0.59
N ARG A 449 16.22 -11.82 0.20
CA ARG A 449 15.77 -11.32 -1.12
C ARG A 449 15.76 -9.81 -1.20
N LEU A 450 15.47 -9.11 -0.10
CA LEU A 450 15.56 -7.66 -0.07
C LEU A 450 17.00 -7.19 -0.28
N ALA A 451 17.94 -7.83 0.41
CA ALA A 451 19.36 -7.55 0.24
C ALA A 451 19.81 -7.80 -1.21
N GLU A 452 19.34 -8.88 -1.83
CA GLU A 452 19.63 -9.16 -3.23
C GLU A 452 18.99 -8.12 -4.17
N GLU A 453 17.75 -7.69 -3.94
CA GLU A 453 17.11 -6.65 -4.76
C GLU A 453 17.86 -5.31 -4.68
N ARG A 454 18.28 -4.89 -3.48
CA ARG A 454 19.10 -3.68 -3.31
C ARG A 454 20.47 -3.83 -3.98
N LYS A 455 21.10 -5.00 -3.87
CA LYS A 455 22.36 -5.30 -4.54
C LYS A 455 22.23 -5.24 -6.06
N ARG A 456 21.20 -5.87 -6.64
CA ARG A 456 20.91 -5.82 -8.08
C ARG A 456 20.62 -4.39 -8.54
N ALA A 457 19.93 -3.58 -7.73
CA ALA A 457 19.72 -2.15 -8.02
C ALA A 457 21.05 -1.36 -7.99
N ALA A 458 21.96 -1.65 -7.06
CA ALA A 458 23.28 -1.06 -7.00
C ALA A 458 24.14 -1.45 -8.23
N GLU A 459 24.13 -2.72 -8.62
CA GLU A 459 24.79 -3.23 -9.84
C GLU A 459 24.22 -2.60 -11.10
N LEU A 460 22.89 -2.45 -11.20
CA LEU A 460 22.24 -1.72 -12.29
C LEU A 460 22.77 -0.28 -12.38
N LYS A 461 22.80 0.43 -11.25
CA LYS A 461 23.27 1.82 -11.20
C LYS A 461 24.74 1.91 -11.62
N ARG A 462 25.62 1.06 -11.07
CA ARG A 462 27.07 1.13 -11.27
C ARG A 462 27.57 0.58 -12.61
N ASP A 463 27.05 -0.57 -13.05
CA ASP A 463 27.71 -1.38 -14.10
C ASP A 463 26.89 -1.47 -15.38
N LYS A 464 25.56 -1.40 -15.30
CA LYS A 464 24.70 -1.69 -16.46
C LYS A 464 24.45 -0.46 -17.32
N PRO A 465 24.86 -0.46 -18.61
CA PRO A 465 24.61 0.68 -19.49
C PRO A 465 23.12 0.82 -19.87
N ILE A 466 22.56 2.01 -19.70
CA ILE A 466 21.14 2.31 -19.95
C ILE A 466 21.02 3.29 -21.11
N LEU A 467 20.32 2.90 -22.18
CA LEU A 467 20.12 3.75 -23.35
C LEU A 467 18.95 4.72 -23.19
N VAL A 468 17.91 4.30 -22.48
CA VAL A 468 16.68 5.08 -22.31
C VAL A 468 16.35 5.19 -20.83
N VAL A 469 16.19 6.42 -20.34
CA VAL A 469 15.53 6.68 -19.07
C VAL A 469 14.23 7.43 -19.34
N LEU A 470 13.11 6.93 -18.82
CA LEU A 470 11.82 7.60 -18.90
C LEU A 470 10.97 7.35 -17.66
N GLY A 471 10.04 8.25 -17.37
CA GLY A 471 9.19 8.10 -16.19
C GLY A 471 8.52 9.39 -15.72
N ASN A 472 7.93 9.30 -14.54
CA ASN A 472 7.36 10.43 -13.80
C ASN A 472 8.01 10.48 -12.40
N PRO A 473 9.16 11.15 -12.25
CA PRO A 473 9.81 11.29 -10.96
C PRO A 473 8.90 11.99 -9.93
N PRO A 474 9.01 11.65 -8.63
CA PRO A 474 8.20 12.28 -7.59
C PRO A 474 8.46 13.79 -7.52
N TYR A 475 7.39 14.56 -7.31
CA TYR A 475 7.45 15.98 -6.97
C TYR A 475 7.20 16.13 -5.48
N ASP A 476 8.25 16.45 -4.75
CA ASP A 476 8.13 16.86 -3.36
C ASP A 476 9.16 17.94 -3.10
N ARG A 477 8.68 19.12 -2.68
CA ARG A 477 9.60 20.13 -2.19
C ARG A 477 10.15 19.60 -0.89
N VAL A 478 11.46 19.50 -0.80
CA VAL A 478 12.10 19.18 0.47
C VAL A 478 12.06 20.46 1.32
N GLU A 479 10.87 20.88 1.73
CA GLU A 479 10.62 22.00 2.65
C GLU A 479 10.60 21.43 4.08
N GLY A 480 11.78 21.15 4.62
CA GLY A 480 11.99 21.02 6.06
C GLY A 480 12.27 22.39 6.70
N GLU A 481 11.91 22.54 7.97
CA GLU A 481 12.23 23.73 8.77
C GLU A 481 13.73 23.80 9.10
N SER A 482 14.46 22.68 8.99
CA SER A 482 15.90 22.55 9.24
C SER A 482 16.73 22.20 8.00
N GLU A 483 18.02 22.59 7.99
CA GLU A 483 18.98 22.26 6.93
C GLU A 483 19.20 20.74 6.81
N GLU A 484 19.18 19.99 7.93
CA GLU A 484 19.30 18.53 7.96
C GLU A 484 18.16 17.79 7.24
N GLU A 485 16.92 18.26 7.32
CA GLU A 485 15.77 17.65 6.64
C GLU A 485 15.82 17.87 5.13
N ARG A 486 16.27 19.07 4.70
CA ARG A 486 16.46 19.42 3.28
C ARG A 486 17.56 18.59 2.62
N GLU A 487 18.51 18.15 3.43
CA GLU A 487 19.68 17.40 3.01
C GLU A 487 19.48 15.87 3.01
N ARG A 488 18.45 15.35 3.69
CA ARG A 488 18.20 13.89 3.82
C ARG A 488 17.65 13.23 2.55
N LYS A 489 16.65 13.80 1.88
CA LYS A 489 15.95 13.19 0.72
C LYS A 489 16.75 13.13 -0.59
N GLY A 490 17.86 13.86 -0.72
CA GLY A 490 18.62 13.93 -1.97
C GLY A 490 19.81 12.97 -2.07
N GLY A 491 20.10 12.23 -0.99
CA GLY A 491 21.06 11.13 -0.94
C GLY A 491 22.36 11.36 -1.72
N TRP A 492 22.65 10.42 -2.62
CA TRP A 492 23.83 10.38 -3.46
C TRP A 492 23.98 11.59 -4.39
N VAL A 493 22.87 12.16 -4.87
CA VAL A 493 22.92 13.32 -5.77
C VAL A 493 23.45 14.56 -5.03
N LEU A 494 23.07 14.75 -3.76
CA LEU A 494 23.50 15.89 -2.95
C LEU A 494 24.87 15.70 -2.30
N LYS A 495 25.17 14.51 -1.79
CA LYS A 495 26.34 14.27 -0.90
C LYS A 495 27.15 13.03 -1.28
N GLY A 496 26.82 12.41 -2.38
CA GLY A 496 27.44 11.18 -2.82
C GLY A 496 28.93 11.29 -3.11
N PRO A 497 29.68 10.17 -3.03
CA PRO A 497 31.07 10.15 -3.47
C PRO A 497 31.13 10.41 -4.98
N ARG A 498 31.62 11.59 -5.36
CA ARG A 498 32.05 11.97 -6.71
C ARG A 498 33.06 13.10 -6.59
N GLU A 499 34.22 12.93 -7.22
CA GLU A 499 35.27 13.94 -7.20
C GLU A 499 35.13 14.90 -8.39
N PRO A 500 35.38 16.22 -8.22
CA PRO A 500 35.74 16.91 -6.97
C PRO A 500 34.53 17.39 -6.16
N TYR A 501 33.31 17.10 -6.60
CA TYR A 501 32.07 17.49 -5.94
C TYR A 501 30.89 16.55 -6.29
N PRO A 502 29.86 16.48 -5.42
CA PRO A 502 28.64 15.72 -5.68
C PRO A 502 27.93 16.12 -6.98
N LEU A 503 27.09 15.23 -7.50
CA LEU A 503 26.37 15.42 -8.77
C LEU A 503 25.60 16.75 -8.83
N MET A 504 24.95 17.15 -7.75
CA MET A 504 24.11 18.36 -7.72
C MET A 504 24.90 19.66 -7.93
N GLU A 505 26.19 19.68 -7.63
CA GLU A 505 27.01 20.90 -7.81
C GLU A 505 27.17 21.28 -9.28
N ASP A 506 26.92 20.35 -10.22
CA ASP A 506 26.79 20.67 -11.65
C ASP A 506 25.65 21.64 -11.95
N PHE A 507 24.61 21.68 -11.11
CA PHE A 507 23.50 22.62 -11.24
C PHE A 507 23.69 23.85 -10.34
N LEU A 508 24.23 23.65 -9.14
CA LEU A 508 24.35 24.71 -8.14
C LEU A 508 25.43 25.73 -8.52
N ARG A 509 26.64 25.29 -8.90
CA ARG A 509 27.75 26.21 -9.15
C ARG A 509 27.51 27.18 -10.30
N PRO A 510 27.08 26.75 -11.51
CA PRO A 510 26.89 27.69 -12.61
C PRO A 510 25.80 28.73 -12.28
N ALA A 511 24.78 28.34 -11.53
CA ALA A 511 23.76 29.27 -11.05
C ALA A 511 24.28 30.25 -9.99
N ARG A 512 25.19 29.83 -9.08
CA ARG A 512 25.88 30.76 -8.15
C ARG A 512 26.76 31.74 -8.90
N GLU A 513 27.57 31.25 -9.83
CA GLU A 513 28.49 32.04 -10.67
C GLU A 513 27.72 33.08 -11.52
N ALA A 514 26.51 32.75 -11.95
CA ALA A 514 25.60 33.68 -12.65
C ALA A 514 24.87 34.68 -11.73
N GLY A 515 25.15 34.69 -10.42
CA GLY A 515 24.52 35.59 -9.45
C GLY A 515 23.10 35.20 -9.02
N LEU A 516 22.67 33.96 -9.29
CA LEU A 516 21.31 33.47 -9.01
C LEU A 516 21.23 32.64 -7.71
N GLY A 517 22.24 32.73 -6.86
CA GLY A 517 22.38 31.96 -5.62
C GLY A 517 21.17 32.03 -4.68
N ILE A 518 20.51 33.19 -4.60
CA ILE A 518 19.33 33.42 -3.74
C ILE A 518 18.13 32.54 -4.11
N HIS A 519 18.11 31.99 -5.33
CA HIS A 519 16.99 31.19 -5.84
C HIS A 519 17.22 29.68 -5.69
N LEU A 520 18.43 29.23 -5.30
CA LEU A 520 18.81 27.81 -5.31
C LEU A 520 17.97 26.93 -4.39
N LYS A 521 17.32 27.50 -3.37
CA LYS A 521 16.36 26.77 -2.53
C LYS A 521 15.28 26.04 -3.33
N ASN A 522 14.94 26.53 -4.53
CA ASN A 522 13.94 25.91 -5.41
C ASN A 522 14.46 24.65 -6.14
N LEU A 523 15.77 24.39 -6.12
CA LEU A 523 16.37 23.17 -6.67
C LEU A 523 16.30 21.99 -5.69
N TYR A 524 15.97 22.23 -4.42
CA TYR A 524 15.82 21.16 -3.42
C TYR A 524 14.44 20.51 -3.56
N ASN A 525 14.31 19.71 -4.61
CA ASN A 525 13.09 18.99 -4.94
C ASN A 525 13.45 17.65 -5.57
N LEU A 526 12.71 16.59 -5.21
CA LEU A 526 12.98 15.24 -5.67
C LEU A 526 13.08 15.14 -7.20
N TYR A 527 12.17 15.75 -7.96
CA TYR A 527 12.22 15.63 -9.44
C TYR A 527 13.54 16.17 -10.02
N VAL A 528 14.16 17.16 -9.36
CA VAL A 528 15.46 17.73 -9.78
C VAL A 528 16.59 16.74 -9.51
N TYR A 529 16.55 16.03 -8.38
CA TYR A 529 17.52 14.99 -8.06
C TYR A 529 17.44 13.82 -9.04
N PHE A 530 16.21 13.41 -9.39
CA PHE A 530 15.98 12.39 -10.42
C PHE A 530 16.45 12.83 -11.80
N TRP A 531 16.24 14.08 -12.21
CA TRP A 531 16.84 14.64 -13.43
C TRP A 531 18.37 14.51 -13.39
N ARG A 532 19.00 14.92 -12.29
CA ARG A 532 20.45 14.86 -12.18
C ARG A 532 20.97 13.43 -12.22
N PHE A 533 20.35 12.51 -11.48
CA PHE A 533 20.67 11.08 -11.53
C PHE A 533 20.55 10.54 -12.96
N ALA A 534 19.45 10.85 -13.66
CA ALA A 534 19.21 10.33 -15.00
C ALA A 534 20.19 10.87 -16.04
N LEU A 535 20.57 12.16 -15.95
CA LEU A 535 21.60 12.75 -16.81
C LEU A 535 22.95 12.05 -16.61
N TRP A 536 23.33 11.79 -15.36
CA TRP A 536 24.54 11.02 -15.06
C TRP A 536 24.46 9.62 -15.67
N LYS A 537 23.34 8.93 -15.45
CA LYS A 537 23.15 7.54 -15.86
C LYS A 537 23.16 7.36 -17.38
N VAL A 538 22.56 8.28 -18.13
CA VAL A 538 22.38 8.16 -19.58
C VAL A 538 23.53 8.79 -20.36
N PHE A 539 24.03 9.95 -19.95
CA PHE A 539 24.97 10.74 -20.76
C PHE A 539 26.41 10.74 -20.22
N GLU A 540 26.61 10.52 -18.92
CA GLU A 540 27.96 10.64 -18.32
C GLU A 540 28.63 9.29 -18.06
N GLN A 541 27.85 8.25 -17.80
CA GLN A 541 28.41 6.91 -17.54
C GLN A 541 28.97 6.27 -18.81
N ASP A 542 28.38 6.56 -19.98
CA ASP A 542 28.84 6.09 -21.29
C ASP A 542 28.65 7.21 -22.35
N PRO A 543 29.53 8.23 -22.35
CA PRO A 543 29.36 9.41 -23.21
C PRO A 543 29.39 9.10 -24.71
N GLU A 544 30.12 8.06 -25.12
CA GLU A 544 30.25 7.66 -26.52
C GLU A 544 28.98 6.98 -27.04
N ARG A 545 28.24 6.29 -26.17
CA ARG A 545 26.95 5.69 -26.52
C ARG A 545 25.83 6.72 -26.56
N GLY A 546 25.81 7.65 -25.61
CA GLY A 546 24.71 8.57 -25.37
C GLY A 546 23.38 7.86 -25.06
N GLY A 547 22.27 8.57 -25.20
CA GLY A 547 20.94 7.97 -25.02
C GLY A 547 19.77 8.95 -25.08
N VAL A 548 18.61 8.49 -24.61
CA VAL A 548 17.36 9.24 -24.59
C VAL A 548 16.87 9.39 -23.15
N LEU A 549 16.59 10.62 -22.74
CA LEU A 549 16.00 10.94 -21.45
C LEU A 549 14.64 11.62 -21.63
N CYS A 550 13.58 11.07 -21.06
CA CYS A 550 12.21 11.58 -21.21
C CYS A 550 11.42 11.53 -19.89
N PHE A 551 11.28 12.67 -19.21
CA PHE A 551 10.45 12.79 -18.01
C PHE A 551 9.26 13.71 -18.19
N ILE A 552 8.22 13.46 -17.39
CA ILE A 552 7.17 14.43 -17.08
C ILE A 552 7.44 14.99 -15.69
N THR A 553 7.69 16.28 -15.58
CA THR A 553 8.00 16.97 -14.31
C THR A 553 7.38 18.38 -14.31
N PRO A 554 7.30 19.07 -13.16
CA PRO A 554 6.84 20.46 -13.12
C PRO A 554 7.63 21.38 -14.08
N SER A 555 6.95 22.36 -14.67
CA SER A 555 7.51 23.25 -15.70
C SER A 555 8.45 24.34 -15.16
N SER A 556 8.64 24.43 -13.84
CA SER A 556 9.46 25.46 -13.19
C SER A 556 10.90 25.52 -13.71
N TYR A 557 11.47 24.40 -14.15
CA TYR A 557 12.84 24.36 -14.65
C TYR A 557 13.04 25.05 -16.01
N LEU A 558 11.97 25.25 -16.79
CA LEU A 558 12.04 25.88 -18.11
C LEU A 558 12.40 27.37 -18.02
N GLN A 559 11.87 28.09 -17.03
CA GLN A 559 12.02 29.55 -16.93
C GLN A 559 12.56 30.02 -15.58
N GLY A 560 12.45 29.21 -14.52
CA GLY A 560 12.82 29.63 -13.18
C GLY A 560 14.32 30.01 -13.08
N PRO A 561 14.67 31.10 -12.37
CA PRO A 561 16.07 31.55 -12.26
C PRO A 561 16.96 30.52 -11.56
N ALA A 562 16.42 29.81 -10.55
CA ALA A 562 17.12 28.75 -9.84
C ALA A 562 17.69 27.65 -10.76
N PHE A 563 17.02 27.40 -11.89
CA PHE A 563 17.31 26.29 -12.80
C PHE A 563 18.27 26.67 -13.93
N ALA A 564 18.91 27.84 -13.87
CA ALA A 564 19.86 28.26 -14.91
C ALA A 564 21.02 27.25 -15.08
N GLY A 565 21.59 26.76 -13.98
CA GLY A 565 22.64 25.75 -14.03
C GLY A 565 22.15 24.39 -14.52
N MET A 566 20.93 23.98 -14.16
CA MET A 566 20.31 22.77 -14.73
C MET A 566 20.15 22.89 -16.25
N ARG A 567 19.64 24.03 -16.75
CA ARG A 567 19.48 24.25 -18.19
C ARG A 567 20.82 24.31 -18.94
N GLU A 568 21.83 24.92 -18.35
CA GLU A 568 23.20 24.93 -18.89
C GLU A 568 23.74 23.51 -19.01
N HIS A 569 23.66 22.73 -17.93
CA HIS A 569 24.17 21.37 -17.91
C HIS A 569 23.45 20.47 -18.93
N VAL A 570 22.10 20.53 -19.01
CA VAL A 570 21.33 19.78 -20.02
C VAL A 570 21.78 20.13 -21.43
N ARG A 571 21.97 21.41 -21.75
CA ARG A 571 22.46 21.84 -23.07
C ARG A 571 23.91 21.41 -23.35
N ARG A 572 24.71 21.22 -22.32
CA ARG A 572 26.10 20.78 -22.45
C ARG A 572 26.21 19.30 -22.78
N VAL A 573 25.33 18.47 -22.24
CA VAL A 573 25.40 17.00 -22.37
C VAL A 573 24.47 16.42 -23.44
N ALA A 574 23.45 17.16 -23.87
CA ALA A 574 22.47 16.69 -24.86
C ALA A 574 22.60 17.42 -26.21
N ASP A 575 22.64 16.66 -27.31
CA ASP A 575 22.65 17.20 -28.67
C ASP A 575 21.33 17.88 -29.05
N ARG A 576 20.21 17.41 -28.49
CA ARG A 576 18.86 17.89 -28.77
C ARG A 576 18.01 17.92 -27.50
N VAL A 577 17.21 18.97 -27.35
CA VAL A 577 16.25 19.15 -26.27
C VAL A 577 14.95 19.63 -26.89
N TYR A 578 13.84 18.96 -26.60
CA TYR A 578 12.51 19.23 -27.15
C TYR A 578 11.59 19.88 -26.13
#